data_AF-A0A1H8CCK0-F1
#
_entry.id   AF-A0A1H8CCK0-F1
#
_cell.length_a   1.000
_cell.length_b   1.000
_cell.length_c   1.000
_cell.angle_alpha   90.00
_cell.angle_beta   90.00
_cell.angle_gamma   90.00
#
_symmetry.space_group_name_H-M   'P 1'
#
loop_
_entity.id
_entity.type
_entity.pdbx_description
1 polymer ?
#
loop_
_entity_poly.entity_id
_entity_poly.type
_entity_poly.pdbx_seq_one_letter_code
_entity_poly.pdbx_strand_id
1 'polypeptide(L)'
;MSITSNISSKQIIIILIIILSISLLSITPIFAKEDSEVKNVIEHGNVMITKDQVVKNVIAVGGEVIIAGTVKDDVVVLGGDLVIKPSAIILGNIGVIGGKVTQASEAKITENIFNLELLTSDFDILLVGLLLLLFFMFIKYLVAIILLLLSILLNLLIPKQINSIADTVTNDFIKVALIGVTSLLLFNLLIIITAFTIIGSAFSLLLLSLLLAGIFIGLNGMAYLIGKQLSKLITIKIDSQITLSIFGMSLIALCWFIPIIGGLFLIVLATLGFGAIIYNLLPLK
;
A
#
# COMPACT_ATOMS: atom_id res chain seq x y z
N MET A 1 -4.51 44.28 -14.85
CA MET A 1 -4.27 44.30 -13.39
C MET A 1 -4.16 42.85 -12.95
N SER A 2 -2.95 42.28 -13.02
CA SER A 2 -2.69 40.83 -12.89
C SER A 2 -2.33 40.48 -11.44
N ILE A 3 -3.27 39.87 -10.72
CA ILE A 3 -3.01 39.29 -9.40
C ILE A 3 -2.59 37.84 -9.63
N THR A 4 -1.30 37.61 -9.83
CA THR A 4 -0.70 36.27 -9.75
C THR A 4 -0.43 35.99 -8.28
N SER A 5 -1.36 35.32 -7.60
CA SER A 5 -1.14 34.86 -6.23
C SER A 5 -0.09 33.74 -6.24
N ASN A 6 1.03 34.00 -5.59
CA ASN A 6 2.15 33.07 -5.50
C ASN A 6 1.81 32.02 -4.42
N ILE A 7 1.21 30.90 -4.84
CA ILE A 7 0.78 29.82 -3.93
C ILE A 7 2.02 29.05 -3.45
N SER A 8 2.31 29.09 -2.15
CA SER A 8 3.47 28.39 -1.58
C SER A 8 3.27 26.87 -1.58
N SER A 9 4.35 26.09 -1.71
CA SER A 9 4.31 24.61 -1.75
C SER A 9 3.62 23.98 -0.54
N LYS A 10 3.63 24.65 0.62
CA LYS A 10 2.86 24.25 1.81
C LYS A 10 1.35 24.42 1.64
N GLN A 11 0.90 25.47 0.95
CA GLN A 11 -0.51 25.64 0.60
C GLN A 11 -0.96 24.60 -0.43
N ILE A 12 -0.09 24.22 -1.38
CA ILE A 12 -0.38 23.14 -2.34
C ILE A 12 -0.57 21.81 -1.63
N ILE A 13 0.29 21.47 -0.65
CA ILE A 13 0.17 20.21 0.12
C ILE A 13 -1.08 20.21 1.00
N ILE A 14 -1.43 21.33 1.63
CA ILE A 14 -2.68 21.45 2.41
C ILE A 14 -3.90 21.35 1.49
N ILE A 15 -3.87 21.98 0.32
CA ILE A 15 -4.92 21.85 -0.70
C ILE A 15 -4.99 20.40 -1.21
N LEU A 16 -3.87 19.70 -1.39
CA LEU A 16 -3.84 18.29 -1.80
C LEU A 16 -4.41 17.36 -0.72
N ILE A 17 -4.11 17.61 0.55
CA ILE A 17 -4.65 16.85 1.70
C ILE A 17 -6.14 17.14 1.87
N ILE A 18 -6.59 18.38 1.66
CA ILE A 18 -8.00 18.75 1.66
C ILE A 18 -8.74 18.13 0.46
N ILE A 19 -8.15 18.11 -0.74
CA ILE A 19 -8.70 17.44 -1.93
C ILE A 19 -8.73 15.92 -1.72
N LEU A 20 -7.72 15.33 -1.10
CA LEU A 20 -7.66 13.89 -0.80
C LEU A 20 -8.67 13.51 0.29
N SER A 21 -8.83 14.33 1.34
CA SER A 21 -9.82 14.09 2.39
C SER A 21 -11.26 14.36 1.91
N ILE A 22 -11.48 15.35 1.03
CA ILE A 22 -12.74 15.54 0.31
C ILE A 22 -12.97 14.37 -0.66
N SER A 23 -11.95 13.85 -1.34
CA SER A 23 -12.04 12.67 -2.22
C SER A 23 -12.39 11.40 -1.44
N LEU A 24 -11.92 11.26 -0.20
CA LEU A 24 -12.31 10.17 0.70
C LEU A 24 -13.71 10.37 1.32
N LEU A 25 -14.18 11.61 1.43
CA LEU A 25 -15.57 11.94 1.80
C LEU A 25 -16.55 11.98 0.61
N SER A 26 -16.07 11.89 -0.63
CA SER A 26 -16.88 12.00 -1.86
C SER A 26 -17.37 10.66 -2.40
N ILE A 27 -17.24 9.54 -1.66
CA ILE A 27 -18.10 8.37 -1.92
C ILE A 27 -19.48 8.66 -1.31
N THR A 28 -20.10 9.74 -1.74
CA THR A 28 -21.56 9.83 -1.75
C THR A 28 -21.99 9.07 -3.01
N PRO A 29 -22.92 8.11 -2.92
CA PRO A 29 -23.47 7.50 -4.13
C PRO A 29 -23.98 8.62 -5.04
N ILE A 30 -23.39 8.71 -6.24
CA ILE A 30 -23.83 9.63 -7.28
C ILE A 30 -25.23 9.17 -7.68
N PHE A 31 -26.25 9.81 -7.12
CA PHE A 31 -27.61 9.67 -7.62
C PHE A 31 -27.69 10.39 -8.96
N ALA A 32 -27.54 9.63 -10.03
CA ALA A 32 -27.84 10.08 -11.38
C ALA A 32 -29.29 10.58 -11.42
N LYS A 33 -29.45 11.88 -11.69
CA LYS A 33 -30.73 12.52 -11.96
C LYS A 33 -31.02 12.36 -13.45
N GLU A 34 -32.01 11.54 -13.80
CA GLU A 34 -32.66 11.66 -15.10
C GLU A 34 -34.14 11.29 -15.01
N ASP A 35 -34.94 12.21 -15.52
CA ASP A 35 -36.39 12.23 -15.53
C ASP A 35 -36.98 11.01 -16.24
N SER A 36 -37.75 10.24 -15.48
CA SER A 36 -38.95 9.52 -15.89
C SER A 36 -39.53 8.91 -14.61
N GLU A 37 -40.85 8.93 -14.45
CA GLU A 37 -41.64 8.51 -13.27
C GLU A 37 -41.49 7.02 -12.86
N VAL A 38 -40.29 6.45 -12.93
CA VAL A 38 -39.99 5.06 -12.59
C VAL A 38 -39.01 5.07 -11.42
N LYS A 39 -39.54 4.79 -10.23
CA LYS A 39 -38.81 4.85 -8.95
C LYS A 39 -37.67 3.82 -8.91
N ASN A 40 -36.50 4.23 -8.44
CA ASN A 40 -35.43 3.29 -8.03
C ASN A 40 -35.81 2.68 -6.67
N VAL A 41 -35.68 1.36 -6.53
CA VAL A 41 -35.92 0.65 -5.27
C VAL A 41 -34.56 0.36 -4.63
N ILE A 42 -34.28 1.06 -3.52
CA ILE A 42 -33.09 0.83 -2.69
C ILE A 42 -33.61 0.47 -1.31
N GLU A 43 -33.57 -0.81 -0.96
CA GLU A 43 -34.17 -1.31 0.27
C GLU A 43 -33.20 -2.27 1.00
N HIS A 44 -33.29 -2.27 2.32
CA HIS A 44 -32.58 -3.20 3.19
C HIS A 44 -33.58 -4.26 3.66
N GLY A 45 -33.31 -5.54 3.38
CA GLY A 45 -34.23 -6.65 3.68
C GLY A 45 -35.03 -7.14 2.48
N ASN A 46 -36.17 -7.77 2.75
CA ASN A 46 -36.93 -8.46 1.70
C ASN A 46 -37.63 -7.47 0.76
N VAL A 47 -37.40 -7.61 -0.54
CA VAL A 47 -37.99 -6.75 -1.58
C VAL A 47 -38.89 -7.59 -2.46
N MET A 48 -40.14 -7.17 -2.67
CA MET A 48 -41.05 -7.83 -3.58
C MET A 48 -41.57 -6.86 -4.63
N ILE A 49 -41.32 -7.18 -5.90
CA ILE A 49 -41.79 -6.40 -7.05
C ILE A 49 -42.93 -7.18 -7.69
N THR A 50 -44.15 -6.67 -7.56
CA THR A 50 -45.35 -7.33 -8.09
C THR A 50 -45.48 -7.15 -9.60
N LYS A 51 -46.33 -7.94 -10.26
CA LYS A 51 -46.45 -7.98 -11.74
C LYS A 51 -46.77 -6.62 -12.37
N ASP A 52 -47.51 -5.78 -11.65
CA ASP A 52 -47.98 -4.47 -12.14
C ASP A 52 -46.96 -3.35 -11.91
N GLN A 53 -45.83 -3.65 -11.24
CA GLN A 53 -44.80 -2.68 -10.95
C GLN A 53 -43.72 -2.66 -12.03
N VAL A 54 -43.40 -1.44 -12.45
CA VAL A 54 -42.26 -1.15 -13.31
C VAL A 54 -41.28 -0.32 -12.49
N VAL A 55 -40.07 -0.82 -12.32
CA VAL A 55 -38.99 -0.15 -11.59
C VAL A 55 -37.80 0.07 -12.51
N LYS A 56 -36.99 1.08 -12.20
CA LYS A 56 -35.84 1.43 -13.01
C LYS A 56 -34.67 0.55 -12.62
N ASN A 57 -34.17 0.71 -11.39
CA ASN A 57 -33.13 -0.14 -10.79
C ASN A 57 -33.63 -0.77 -9.49
N VAL A 58 -33.09 -1.96 -9.18
CA VAL A 58 -33.32 -2.66 -7.91
C VAL A 58 -31.97 -2.90 -7.23
N ILE A 59 -31.78 -2.29 -6.06
CA ILE A 59 -30.61 -2.54 -5.22
C ILE A 59 -31.10 -2.99 -3.85
N ALA A 60 -30.81 -4.23 -3.49
CA ALA A 60 -31.19 -4.81 -2.21
C ALA A 60 -29.96 -5.28 -1.42
N VAL A 61 -29.93 -4.96 -0.13
CA VAL A 61 -28.87 -5.39 0.79
C VAL A 61 -29.48 -6.25 1.88
N GLY A 62 -29.18 -7.55 1.83
CA GLY A 62 -29.71 -8.59 2.73
C GLY A 62 -31.17 -8.94 2.47
N GLY A 63 -31.57 -10.18 2.79
CA GLY A 63 -32.95 -10.67 2.64
C GLY A 63 -33.25 -11.31 1.28
N GLU A 64 -34.52 -11.65 1.04
CA GLU A 64 -34.98 -12.28 -0.20
C GLU A 64 -35.59 -11.24 -1.15
N VAL A 65 -35.13 -11.20 -2.38
CA VAL A 65 -35.66 -10.35 -3.45
C VAL A 65 -36.49 -11.18 -4.40
N ILE A 66 -37.79 -10.89 -4.49
CA ILE A 66 -38.72 -11.60 -5.36
C ILE A 66 -39.18 -10.63 -6.45
N ILE A 67 -38.83 -10.93 -7.70
CA ILE A 67 -39.21 -10.09 -8.86
C ILE A 67 -40.26 -10.83 -9.68
N ALA A 68 -41.44 -10.24 -9.80
CA ALA A 68 -42.51 -10.68 -10.69
C ALA A 68 -42.93 -9.62 -11.73
N GLY A 69 -42.52 -8.36 -11.55
CA GLY A 69 -42.78 -7.23 -12.45
C GLY A 69 -41.64 -6.94 -13.42
N THR A 70 -41.55 -5.69 -13.91
CA THR A 70 -40.57 -5.27 -14.92
C THR A 70 -39.47 -4.41 -14.31
N VAL A 71 -38.21 -4.76 -14.55
CA VAL A 71 -37.02 -3.95 -14.22
C VAL A 71 -36.40 -3.46 -15.52
N LYS A 72 -36.27 -2.14 -15.68
CA LYS A 72 -35.77 -1.53 -16.92
C LYS A 72 -34.24 -1.58 -17.06
N ASP A 73 -33.53 -1.46 -15.95
CA ASP A 73 -32.08 -1.43 -15.91
C ASP A 73 -31.57 -2.63 -15.08
N ASP A 74 -30.69 -2.39 -14.10
CA ASP A 74 -29.95 -3.43 -13.40
C ASP A 74 -30.62 -3.88 -12.07
N VAL A 75 -30.35 -5.13 -11.71
CA VAL A 75 -30.72 -5.73 -10.42
C VAL A 75 -29.43 -6.12 -9.68
N VAL A 76 -29.20 -5.52 -8.50
CA VAL A 76 -28.06 -5.84 -7.63
C VAL A 76 -28.56 -6.32 -6.27
N VAL A 77 -28.18 -7.53 -5.88
CA VAL A 77 -28.52 -8.12 -4.58
C VAL A 77 -27.24 -8.48 -3.83
N LEU A 78 -27.05 -7.92 -2.65
CA LEU A 78 -25.86 -8.14 -1.80
C LEU A 78 -26.28 -8.88 -0.53
N GLY A 79 -25.75 -10.10 -0.32
CA GLY A 79 -25.98 -10.92 0.87
C GLY A 79 -27.41 -11.44 1.01
N GLY A 80 -28.10 -11.68 -0.11
CA GLY A 80 -29.51 -12.06 -0.16
C GLY A 80 -29.85 -12.90 -1.39
N ASP A 81 -30.94 -13.66 -1.32
CA ASP A 81 -31.37 -14.56 -2.40
C ASP A 81 -32.27 -13.81 -3.41
N LEU A 82 -32.11 -14.09 -4.70
CA LEU A 82 -32.92 -13.52 -5.78
C LEU A 82 -33.81 -14.60 -6.39
N VAL A 83 -35.12 -14.40 -6.35
CA VAL A 83 -36.13 -15.27 -6.96
C VAL A 83 -36.83 -14.54 -8.10
N ILE A 84 -36.59 -14.98 -9.32
CA ILE A 84 -37.17 -14.42 -10.54
C ILE A 84 -38.39 -15.26 -10.92
N LYS A 85 -39.58 -14.67 -10.83
CA LYS A 85 -40.85 -15.32 -11.14
C LYS A 85 -41.10 -15.36 -12.65
N PRO A 86 -41.99 -16.26 -13.13
CA PRO A 86 -42.31 -16.40 -14.56
C PRO A 86 -42.67 -15.13 -15.32
N SER A 87 -43.35 -14.18 -14.66
CA SER A 87 -43.81 -12.93 -15.29
C SER A 87 -42.77 -11.82 -15.29
N ALA A 88 -41.58 -12.07 -14.73
CA ALA A 88 -40.55 -11.04 -14.60
C ALA A 88 -39.89 -10.73 -15.94
N ILE A 89 -39.68 -9.43 -16.18
CA ILE A 89 -38.94 -8.92 -17.35
C ILE A 89 -37.81 -8.04 -16.84
N ILE A 90 -36.57 -8.47 -17.03
CA ILE A 90 -35.38 -7.74 -16.61
C ILE A 90 -34.58 -7.38 -17.88
N LEU A 91 -34.49 -6.09 -18.15
CA LEU A 91 -33.89 -5.56 -19.37
C LEU A 91 -32.38 -5.29 -19.21
N GLY A 92 -31.87 -5.14 -17.99
CA GLY A 92 -30.43 -4.97 -17.70
C GLY A 92 -29.77 -6.19 -17.03
N ASN A 93 -28.63 -5.94 -16.38
CA ASN A 93 -27.78 -6.97 -15.79
C ASN A 93 -28.25 -7.39 -14.40
N ILE A 94 -27.96 -8.64 -14.03
CA ILE A 94 -28.25 -9.18 -12.71
C ILE A 94 -26.93 -9.48 -12.00
N GLY A 95 -26.68 -8.81 -10.88
CA GLY A 95 -25.54 -9.05 -10.00
C GLY A 95 -25.98 -9.53 -8.63
N VAL A 96 -25.73 -10.79 -8.29
CA VAL A 96 -26.00 -11.33 -6.95
C VAL A 96 -24.69 -11.75 -6.30
N ILE A 97 -24.39 -11.20 -5.12
CA ILE A 97 -23.15 -11.48 -4.38
C ILE A 97 -23.54 -12.01 -3.01
N GLY A 98 -23.14 -13.24 -2.68
CA GLY A 98 -23.37 -13.83 -1.35
C GLY A 98 -24.76 -14.40 -1.11
N GLY A 99 -25.52 -14.71 -2.17
CA GLY A 99 -26.81 -15.39 -2.11
C GLY A 99 -27.06 -16.19 -3.38
N LYS A 100 -28.20 -16.86 -3.48
CA LYS A 100 -28.54 -17.74 -4.61
C LYS A 100 -29.50 -17.07 -5.57
N VAL A 101 -29.35 -17.37 -6.87
CA VAL A 101 -30.29 -16.93 -7.90
C VAL A 101 -31.16 -18.12 -8.32
N THR A 102 -32.47 -18.00 -8.11
CA THR A 102 -33.45 -18.97 -8.59
C THR A 102 -34.29 -18.33 -9.68
N GLN A 103 -34.13 -18.81 -10.92
CA GLN A 103 -34.85 -18.30 -12.09
C GLN A 103 -35.93 -19.29 -12.55
N ALA A 104 -37.16 -18.81 -12.75
CA ALA A 104 -38.19 -19.55 -13.45
C ALA A 104 -37.96 -19.54 -14.97
N SER A 105 -38.17 -20.68 -15.64
CA SER A 105 -37.87 -20.87 -17.08
C SER A 105 -38.58 -19.90 -18.04
N GLU A 106 -39.64 -19.24 -17.58
CA GLU A 106 -40.48 -18.32 -18.36
C GLU A 106 -40.05 -16.85 -18.22
N ALA A 107 -39.12 -16.54 -17.31
CA ALA A 107 -38.63 -15.19 -17.08
C ALA A 107 -37.74 -14.70 -18.24
N LYS A 108 -37.96 -13.45 -18.67
CA LYS A 108 -37.20 -12.83 -19.76
C LYS A 108 -36.09 -11.96 -19.20
N ILE A 109 -34.84 -12.41 -19.38
CA ILE A 109 -33.62 -11.68 -18.99
C ILE A 109 -32.87 -11.37 -20.28
N THR A 110 -32.55 -10.10 -20.49
CA THR A 110 -32.02 -9.61 -21.78
C THR A 110 -30.50 -9.66 -21.83
N GLU A 111 -29.85 -9.55 -20.67
CA GLU A 111 -28.39 -9.41 -20.52
C GLU A 111 -27.80 -10.54 -19.65
N ASN A 112 -26.69 -10.29 -18.96
CA ASN A 112 -25.93 -11.30 -18.21
C ASN A 112 -26.38 -11.46 -16.74
N ILE A 113 -26.24 -12.68 -16.24
CA ILE A 113 -26.40 -13.02 -14.81
C ILE A 113 -25.02 -13.30 -14.21
N PHE A 114 -24.57 -12.43 -13.32
CA PHE A 114 -23.38 -12.63 -12.50
C PHE A 114 -23.82 -13.05 -11.10
N ASN A 115 -23.67 -14.32 -10.78
CA ASN A 115 -23.96 -14.87 -9.45
C ASN A 115 -22.65 -15.31 -8.78
N LEU A 116 -22.32 -14.67 -7.67
CA LEU A 116 -21.18 -15.02 -6.83
C LEU A 116 -21.72 -15.61 -5.52
N GLU A 117 -22.01 -16.91 -5.55
CA GLU A 117 -22.44 -17.65 -4.37
C GLU A 117 -21.27 -17.74 -3.38
N LEU A 118 -21.39 -17.12 -2.21
CA LEU A 118 -20.40 -17.28 -1.14
C LEU A 118 -20.83 -18.46 -0.28
N LEU A 119 -20.20 -19.62 -0.49
CA LEU A 119 -20.39 -20.76 0.40
C LEU A 119 -19.65 -20.50 1.72
N THR A 120 -20.05 -21.18 2.80
CA THR A 120 -19.37 -21.05 4.11
C THR A 120 -17.87 -21.35 4.02
N SER A 121 -17.46 -22.23 3.10
CA SER A 121 -16.06 -22.53 2.79
C SER A 121 -15.29 -21.37 2.13
N ASP A 122 -15.97 -20.49 1.40
CA ASP A 122 -15.34 -19.35 0.73
C ASP A 122 -15.03 -18.23 1.73
N PHE A 123 -15.85 -18.10 2.77
CA PHE A 123 -15.59 -17.16 3.87
C PHE A 123 -14.31 -17.51 4.64
N ASP A 124 -14.01 -18.80 4.84
CA ASP A 124 -12.78 -19.22 5.50
C ASP A 124 -11.54 -18.81 4.69
N ILE A 125 -11.57 -18.99 3.37
CA ILE A 125 -10.47 -18.62 2.47
C ILE A 125 -10.30 -17.10 2.43
N LEU A 126 -11.40 -16.34 2.32
CA LEU A 126 -11.38 -14.87 2.34
C LEU A 126 -10.86 -14.35 3.68
N LEU A 127 -11.25 -14.96 4.79
CA LEU A 127 -10.79 -14.58 6.13
C LEU A 127 -9.30 -14.89 6.31
N VAL A 128 -8.82 -16.05 5.85
CA VAL A 128 -7.39 -16.38 5.85
C VAL A 128 -6.60 -15.41 4.98
N GLY A 129 -7.11 -15.06 3.79
CA GLY A 129 -6.50 -14.07 2.91
C GLY A 129 -6.43 -12.69 3.56
N LEU A 130 -7.50 -12.24 4.21
CA LEU A 130 -7.54 -10.99 4.96
C LEU A 130 -6.57 -11.00 6.14
N LEU A 131 -6.52 -12.09 6.91
CA LEU A 131 -5.59 -12.24 8.03
C LEU A 131 -4.13 -12.21 7.57
N LEU A 132 -3.81 -12.91 6.47
CA LEU A 132 -2.47 -12.87 5.86
C LEU A 132 -2.10 -11.46 5.38
N LEU A 133 -3.04 -10.76 4.76
CA LEU A 133 -2.85 -9.38 4.32
C LEU A 133 -2.60 -8.44 5.50
N LEU A 134 -3.43 -8.53 6.54
CA LEU A 134 -3.27 -7.74 7.78
C LEU A 134 -1.96 -8.05 8.48
N PHE A 135 -1.57 -9.33 8.55
CA PHE A 135 -0.29 -9.76 9.12
C PHE A 135 0.89 -9.20 8.33
N PHE A 136 0.84 -9.27 7.00
CA PHE A 136 1.87 -8.71 6.14
C PHE A 136 2.00 -7.18 6.30
N MET A 137 0.87 -6.48 6.38
CA MET A 137 0.85 -5.04 6.66
C MET A 137 1.43 -4.73 8.04
N PHE A 138 1.04 -5.49 9.05
CA PHE A 138 1.55 -5.36 10.42
C PHE A 138 3.09 -5.49 10.46
N ILE A 139 3.66 -6.50 9.80
CA ILE A 139 5.12 -6.67 9.71
C ILE A 139 5.77 -5.46 9.01
N LYS A 140 5.18 -4.93 7.93
CA LYS A 140 5.71 -3.74 7.26
C LYS A 140 5.74 -2.51 8.17
N TYR A 141 4.66 -2.26 8.91
CA TYR A 141 4.60 -1.16 9.87
C TYR A 141 5.59 -1.35 11.02
N LEU A 142 5.71 -2.57 11.55
CA LEU A 142 6.65 -2.90 12.61
C LEU A 142 8.10 -2.62 12.17
N VAL A 143 8.49 -3.07 10.98
CA VAL A 143 9.82 -2.80 10.41
C VAL A 143 10.06 -1.31 10.23
N ALA A 144 9.08 -0.56 9.71
CA ALA A 144 9.20 0.89 9.54
C ALA A 144 9.42 1.62 10.88
N ILE A 145 8.68 1.23 11.94
CA ILE A 145 8.84 1.78 13.29
C ILE A 145 10.23 1.44 13.85
N ILE A 146 10.69 0.19 13.70
CA ILE A 146 12.02 -0.24 14.15
C ILE A 146 13.11 0.58 13.45
N LEU A 147 13.02 0.79 12.13
CA LEU A 147 13.98 1.59 11.37
C LEU A 147 14.03 3.05 11.85
N LEU A 148 12.87 3.65 12.17
CA LEU A 148 12.79 5.00 12.71
C LEU A 148 13.41 5.10 14.11
N LEU A 149 13.09 4.16 15.01
CA LEU A 149 13.67 4.13 16.35
C LEU A 149 15.19 3.91 16.30
N LEU A 150 15.64 3.00 15.43
CA LEU A 150 17.05 2.74 15.21
C LEU A 150 17.75 3.95 14.61
N SER A 151 17.06 4.73 13.76
CA SER A 151 17.58 5.99 13.26
C SER A 151 17.85 7.00 14.36
N ILE A 152 16.91 7.17 15.29
CA ILE A 152 17.10 8.05 16.45
C ILE A 152 18.30 7.56 17.28
N LEU A 153 18.34 6.25 17.60
CA LEU A 153 19.39 5.65 18.42
C LEU A 153 20.78 5.80 17.79
N LEU A 154 20.93 5.51 16.50
CA LEU A 154 22.22 5.58 15.82
C LEU A 154 22.74 7.01 15.68
N ASN A 155 21.86 8.00 15.47
CA ASN A 155 22.28 9.41 15.45
C ASN A 155 22.69 9.91 16.84
N LEU A 156 22.18 9.33 17.92
CA LEU A 156 22.63 9.65 19.28
C LEU A 156 23.99 8.99 19.60
N LEU A 157 24.18 7.73 19.23
CA LEU A 157 25.38 6.96 19.57
C LEU A 157 26.59 7.30 18.70
N ILE A 158 26.38 7.45 17.39
CA ILE A 158 27.46 7.54 16.39
C ILE A 158 27.21 8.62 15.31
N PRO A 159 26.89 9.88 15.70
CA PRO A 159 26.53 10.94 14.75
C PRO A 159 27.62 11.23 13.72
N LYS A 160 28.90 11.13 14.11
CA LYS A 160 30.04 11.40 13.21
C LYS A 160 30.10 10.40 12.06
N GLN A 161 29.86 9.12 12.35
CA GLN A 161 29.84 8.05 11.36
C GLN A 161 28.70 8.26 10.35
N ILE A 162 27.51 8.63 10.82
CA ILE A 162 26.36 8.90 9.94
C ILE A 162 26.64 10.07 8.97
N ASN A 163 27.21 11.18 9.46
CA ASN A 163 27.58 12.31 8.59
C ASN A 163 28.66 11.93 7.58
N SER A 164 29.68 11.19 8.05
CA SER A 164 30.78 10.72 7.19
C SER A 164 30.27 9.84 6.05
N ILE A 165 29.26 9.00 6.27
CA ILE A 165 28.67 8.18 5.21
C ILE A 165 28.04 9.06 4.13
N ALA A 166 27.25 10.06 4.52
CA ALA A 166 26.59 10.95 3.56
C ALA A 166 27.59 11.77 2.74
N ASP A 167 28.64 12.29 3.37
CA ASP A 167 29.67 13.05 2.68
C ASP A 167 30.46 12.15 1.70
N THR A 168 30.81 10.93 2.10
CA THR A 168 31.49 9.95 1.25
C THR A 168 30.67 9.56 0.02
N VAL A 169 29.37 9.27 0.19
CA VAL A 169 28.48 8.93 -0.94
C VAL A 169 28.35 10.10 -1.91
N THR A 170 28.32 11.34 -1.40
CA THR A 170 28.20 12.55 -2.22
C THR A 170 29.47 12.82 -3.02
N ASN A 171 30.65 12.57 -2.44
CA ASN A 171 31.93 12.89 -3.07
C ASN A 171 32.43 11.80 -4.03
N ASP A 172 32.24 10.52 -3.69
CA ASP A 172 32.85 9.38 -4.41
C ASP A 172 31.80 8.32 -4.83
N PHE A 173 30.61 8.76 -5.27
CA PHE A 173 29.44 7.89 -5.56
C PHE A 173 29.77 6.59 -6.31
N ILE A 174 30.51 6.65 -7.43
CA ILE A 174 30.80 5.47 -8.26
C ILE A 174 31.71 4.48 -7.52
N LYS A 175 32.76 4.97 -6.84
CA LYS A 175 33.68 4.11 -6.08
C LYS A 175 32.94 3.44 -4.92
N VAL A 176 32.10 4.22 -4.22
CA VAL A 176 31.27 3.74 -3.11
C VAL A 176 30.28 2.67 -3.58
N ALA A 177 29.63 2.86 -4.72
CA ALA A 177 28.71 1.88 -5.28
C ALA A 177 29.42 0.57 -5.64
N LEU A 178 30.57 0.65 -6.33
CA LEU A 178 31.37 -0.53 -6.69
C LEU A 178 31.85 -1.28 -5.44
N ILE A 179 32.42 -0.56 -4.47
CA ILE A 179 32.88 -1.16 -3.21
C ILE A 179 31.69 -1.74 -2.43
N GLY A 180 30.53 -1.10 -2.44
CA GLY A 180 29.30 -1.61 -1.83
C GLY A 180 28.89 -2.96 -2.41
N VAL A 181 28.80 -3.06 -3.74
CA VAL A 181 28.43 -4.32 -4.41
C VAL A 181 29.49 -5.40 -4.11
N THR A 182 30.77 -5.10 -4.31
CA THR A 182 31.86 -6.06 -4.07
C THR A 182 31.92 -6.49 -2.62
N SER A 183 31.80 -5.57 -1.67
CA SER A 183 31.86 -5.88 -0.24
C SER A 183 30.67 -6.68 0.25
N LEU A 184 29.45 -6.39 -0.20
CA LEU A 184 28.26 -7.19 0.12
C LEU A 184 28.37 -8.61 -0.44
N LEU A 185 28.85 -8.77 -1.68
CA LEU A 185 29.07 -10.10 -2.27
C LEU A 185 30.14 -10.88 -1.50
N LEU A 186 31.27 -10.23 -1.20
CA LEU A 186 32.36 -10.85 -0.44
C LEU A 186 31.92 -11.24 0.98
N PHE A 187 31.24 -10.35 1.71
CA PHE A 187 30.74 -10.65 3.06
C PHE A 187 29.76 -11.82 3.07
N ASN A 188 28.80 -11.86 2.13
CA ASN A 188 27.89 -12.99 2.03
C ASN A 188 28.61 -14.30 1.71
N LEU A 189 29.59 -14.27 0.79
CA LEU A 189 30.40 -15.43 0.46
C LEU A 189 31.23 -15.91 1.68
N LEU A 190 31.85 -14.98 2.42
CA LEU A 190 32.57 -15.24 3.66
C LEU A 190 31.67 -15.90 4.72
N ILE A 191 30.44 -15.41 4.90
CA ILE A 191 29.45 -16.00 5.81
C ILE A 191 29.17 -17.45 5.41
N ILE A 192 28.89 -17.72 4.14
CA ILE A 192 28.58 -19.06 3.62
C ILE A 192 29.77 -20.01 3.79
N ILE A 193 30.98 -19.59 3.40
CA ILE A 193 32.20 -20.42 3.52
C ILE A 193 32.46 -20.77 4.99
N THR A 194 32.32 -19.79 5.88
CA THR A 194 32.63 -19.98 7.30
C THR A 194 31.60 -20.89 7.96
N ALA A 195 30.33 -20.84 7.53
CA ALA A 195 29.24 -21.67 8.05
C ALA A 195 29.45 -23.19 7.88
N PHE A 196 30.29 -23.64 6.94
CA PHE A 196 30.54 -25.08 6.72
C PHE A 196 31.37 -25.76 7.82
N THR A 197 32.09 -25.00 8.65
CA THR A 197 32.93 -25.56 9.72
C THR A 197 32.22 -25.47 11.07
N ILE A 198 32.49 -26.42 11.98
CA ILE A 198 31.89 -26.42 13.33
C ILE A 198 32.19 -25.09 14.05
N ILE A 199 33.45 -24.65 14.02
CA ILE A 199 33.89 -23.38 14.63
C ILE A 199 33.35 -22.18 13.84
N GLY A 200 33.32 -22.27 12.51
CA GLY A 200 32.87 -21.17 11.68
C GLY A 200 31.35 -20.95 11.68
N SER A 201 30.54 -21.92 12.10
CA SER A 201 29.10 -21.68 12.34
C SER A 201 28.88 -20.54 13.34
N ALA A 202 29.62 -20.52 14.46
CA ALA A 202 29.57 -19.43 15.44
C ALA A 202 30.09 -18.11 14.86
N PHE A 203 31.18 -18.16 14.08
CA PHE A 203 31.74 -16.96 13.44
C PHE A 203 30.84 -16.40 12.33
N SER A 204 30.08 -17.26 11.64
CA SER A 204 29.14 -16.85 10.59
C SER A 204 27.99 -16.01 11.16
N LEU A 205 27.49 -16.35 12.37
CA LEU A 205 26.49 -15.55 13.09
C LEU A 205 27.04 -14.18 13.49
N LEU A 206 28.31 -14.12 13.90
CA LEU A 206 29.00 -12.86 14.20
C LEU A 206 29.12 -12.00 12.93
N LEU A 207 29.59 -12.58 11.83
CA LEU A 207 29.70 -11.89 10.53
C LEU A 207 28.35 -11.39 10.03
N LEU A 208 27.30 -12.21 10.15
CA LEU A 208 25.93 -11.82 9.80
C LEU A 208 25.44 -10.65 10.66
N SER A 209 25.74 -10.66 11.96
CA SER A 209 25.40 -9.57 12.87
C SER A 209 26.14 -8.27 12.50
N LEU A 210 27.43 -8.36 12.15
CA LEU A 210 28.20 -7.21 11.65
C LEU A 210 27.64 -6.69 10.33
N LEU A 211 27.28 -7.57 9.40
CA LEU A 211 26.71 -7.20 8.12
C LEU A 211 25.37 -6.46 8.31
N LEU A 212 24.48 -7.00 9.13
CA LEU A 212 23.20 -6.37 9.45
C LEU A 212 23.39 -5.01 10.14
N ALA A 213 24.27 -4.92 11.14
CA ALA A 213 24.59 -3.66 11.80
C ALA A 213 25.14 -2.63 10.80
N GLY A 214 26.08 -3.03 9.94
CA GLY A 214 26.62 -2.18 8.88
C GLY A 214 25.54 -1.69 7.91
N ILE A 215 24.63 -2.56 7.49
CA ILE A 215 23.50 -2.19 6.63
C ILE A 215 22.61 -1.14 7.32
N PHE A 216 22.26 -1.32 8.60
CA PHE A 216 21.43 -0.35 9.33
C PHE A 216 22.11 0.99 9.54
N ILE A 217 23.42 0.99 9.84
CA ILE A 217 24.24 2.21 9.96
C ILE A 217 24.32 2.91 8.60
N GLY A 218 24.57 2.15 7.53
CA GLY A 218 24.64 2.63 6.16
C GLY A 218 23.32 3.26 5.69
N LEU A 219 22.20 2.56 5.90
CA LEU A 219 20.86 3.06 5.62
C LEU A 219 20.56 4.36 6.39
N ASN A 220 21.04 4.49 7.62
CA ASN A 220 20.92 5.75 8.36
C ASN A 220 21.73 6.89 7.77
N GLY A 221 22.95 6.63 7.31
CA GLY A 221 23.73 7.62 6.56
C GLY A 221 23.03 8.07 5.28
N MET A 222 22.41 7.14 4.56
CA MET A 222 21.59 7.46 3.39
C MET A 222 20.33 8.24 3.77
N ALA A 223 19.66 7.88 4.88
CA ALA A 223 18.52 8.62 5.41
C ALA A 223 18.91 10.08 5.73
N TYR A 224 20.04 10.30 6.39
CA TYR A 224 20.56 11.63 6.66
C TYR A 224 20.84 12.41 5.36
N LEU A 225 21.48 11.78 4.37
CA LEU A 225 21.74 12.39 3.06
C LEU A 225 20.45 12.82 2.37
N ILE A 226 19.45 11.93 2.28
CA ILE A 226 18.16 12.22 1.67
C ILE A 226 17.44 13.34 2.42
N GLY A 227 17.44 13.30 3.76
CA GLY A 227 16.87 14.35 4.60
C GLY A 227 17.52 15.72 4.39
N LYS A 228 18.86 15.75 4.28
CA LYS A 228 19.67 16.96 4.01
C LYS A 228 19.42 17.52 2.61
N GLN A 229 19.25 16.66 1.60
CA GLN A 229 18.91 17.09 0.25
C GLN A 229 17.49 17.67 0.20
N LEU A 230 16.55 17.02 0.88
CA LEU A 230 15.15 17.45 0.86
C LEU A 230 14.91 18.72 1.68
N SER A 231 15.58 18.90 2.83
CA SER A 231 15.46 20.13 3.62
C SER A 231 15.90 21.36 2.82
N LYS A 232 16.92 21.22 1.97
CA LYS A 232 17.36 22.26 1.03
C LYS A 232 16.30 22.56 -0.03
N LEU A 233 15.65 21.55 -0.61
CA LEU A 233 14.61 21.73 -1.62
C LEU A 233 13.37 22.45 -1.06
N ILE A 234 12.97 22.13 0.17
CA ILE A 234 11.78 22.71 0.81
C ILE A 234 12.11 24.03 1.54
N THR A 235 13.38 24.46 1.55
CA THR A 235 13.85 25.69 2.25
C THR A 235 13.49 25.69 3.74
N ILE A 236 13.41 24.51 4.37
CA ILE A 236 13.19 24.39 5.82
C ILE A 236 14.56 24.32 6.47
N LYS A 237 14.90 25.32 7.30
CA LYS A 237 16.12 25.31 8.10
C LYS A 237 15.96 24.28 9.22
N ILE A 238 16.58 23.12 9.05
CA ILE A 238 16.66 22.06 10.04
C ILE A 238 18.12 21.90 10.39
N ASP A 239 18.50 22.37 11.58
CA ASP A 239 19.90 22.34 12.02
C ASP A 239 20.24 21.03 12.76
N SER A 240 19.22 20.30 13.23
CA SER A 240 19.41 19.04 13.94
C SER A 240 19.61 17.87 12.98
N GLN A 241 20.77 17.21 13.10
CA GLN A 241 21.10 15.98 12.37
C GLN A 241 20.06 14.88 12.59
N ILE A 242 19.58 14.71 13.82
CA ILE A 242 18.57 13.70 14.17
C ILE A 242 17.28 13.94 13.37
N THR A 243 16.83 15.19 13.29
CA THR A 243 15.62 15.55 12.57
C THR A 243 15.76 15.32 11.07
N LEU A 244 16.93 15.61 10.50
CA LEU A 244 17.22 15.31 9.09
C LEU A 244 17.17 13.79 8.83
N SER A 245 17.80 12.99 9.69
CA SER A 245 17.79 11.52 9.57
C SER A 245 16.39 10.94 9.73
N ILE A 246 15.59 11.42 10.69
CA ILE A 246 14.18 11.00 10.87
C ILE A 246 13.38 11.31 9.61
N PHE A 247 13.54 12.51 9.05
CA PHE A 247 12.79 12.93 7.89
C PHE A 247 13.14 12.10 6.64
N GLY A 248 14.42 11.84 6.41
CA GLY A 248 14.85 10.95 5.33
C GLY A 248 14.49 9.48 5.57
N MET A 249 14.57 9.00 6.82
CA MET A 249 14.18 7.62 7.16
C MET A 249 12.66 7.42 7.00
N SER A 250 11.85 8.44 7.30
CA SER A 250 10.41 8.42 7.05
C SER A 250 10.11 8.25 5.55
N LEU A 251 10.85 8.91 4.67
CA LEU A 251 10.72 8.71 3.22
C LEU A 251 11.15 7.32 2.76
N ILE A 252 12.27 6.83 3.27
CA ILE A 252 12.73 5.47 2.98
C ILE A 252 11.67 4.45 3.44
N ALA A 253 11.09 4.64 4.62
CA ALA A 253 10.02 3.82 5.16
C ALA A 253 8.73 3.94 4.33
N LEU A 254 8.40 5.10 3.78
CA LEU A 254 7.28 5.25 2.85
C LEU A 254 7.52 4.48 1.55
N CYS A 255 8.74 4.51 1.01
CA CYS A 255 9.10 3.73 -0.18
C CYS A 255 8.96 2.22 0.05
N TRP A 256 9.21 1.73 1.26
CA TRP A 256 9.04 0.32 1.65
C TRP A 256 7.59 -0.19 1.52
N PHE A 257 6.59 0.70 1.59
CA PHE A 257 5.20 0.29 1.38
C PHE A 257 4.91 -0.09 -0.07
N ILE A 258 5.65 0.48 -1.04
CA ILE A 258 5.49 0.19 -2.47
C ILE A 258 5.97 -1.24 -2.77
N PRO A 259 5.09 -2.16 -3.21
CA PRO A 259 5.49 -3.51 -3.58
C PRO A 259 6.59 -3.51 -4.65
N ILE A 260 7.56 -4.42 -4.54
CA ILE A 260 8.69 -4.63 -5.46
C ILE A 260 9.69 -3.47 -5.49
N ILE A 261 9.23 -2.26 -5.83
CA ILE A 261 10.04 -1.04 -5.96
C ILE A 261 10.68 -0.66 -4.62
N GLY A 262 9.93 -0.77 -3.52
CA GLY A 262 10.44 -0.46 -2.18
C GLY A 262 11.63 -1.35 -1.78
N GLY A 263 11.57 -2.64 -2.12
CA GLY A 263 12.65 -3.59 -1.86
C GLY A 263 13.90 -3.29 -2.69
N LEU A 264 13.73 -3.05 -3.99
CA LEU A 264 14.84 -2.68 -4.88
C LEU A 264 15.50 -1.37 -4.45
N PHE A 265 14.70 -0.36 -4.09
CA PHE A 265 15.20 0.91 -3.60
C PHE A 265 16.02 0.75 -2.31
N LEU A 266 15.54 -0.06 -1.35
CA LEU A 266 16.30 -0.36 -0.14
C LEU A 266 17.60 -1.10 -0.43
N ILE A 267 17.63 -2.03 -1.38
CA ILE A 267 18.87 -2.74 -1.76
C ILE A 267 19.91 -1.75 -2.28
N VAL A 268 19.50 -0.81 -3.13
CA VAL A 268 20.40 0.25 -3.64
C VAL A 268 20.93 1.10 -2.50
N LEU A 269 20.07 1.57 -1.61
CA LEU A 269 20.48 2.39 -0.46
C LEU A 269 21.37 1.61 0.52
N ALA A 270 21.07 0.35 0.79
CA ALA A 270 21.87 -0.52 1.64
C ALA A 270 23.26 -0.74 1.03
N THR A 271 23.34 -0.93 -0.29
CA THR A 271 24.60 -1.09 -1.02
C THR A 271 25.46 0.17 -0.93
N LEU A 272 24.88 1.34 -1.19
CA LEU A 272 25.59 2.62 -1.09
C LEU A 272 26.03 2.92 0.35
N GLY A 273 25.14 2.75 1.32
CA GLY A 273 25.41 3.00 2.73
C GLY A 273 26.49 2.08 3.28
N PHE A 274 26.41 0.77 2.99
CA PHE A 274 27.42 -0.20 3.40
C PHE A 274 28.76 0.03 2.70
N GLY A 275 28.73 0.30 1.38
CA GLY A 275 29.92 0.64 0.61
C GLY A 275 30.66 1.87 1.15
N ALA A 276 29.94 2.88 1.63
CA ALA A 276 30.55 4.07 2.21
C ALA A 276 31.24 3.79 3.54
N ILE A 277 30.70 2.88 4.35
CA ILE A 277 31.35 2.41 5.59
C ILE A 277 32.69 1.75 5.24
N ILE A 278 32.68 0.82 4.29
CA ILE A 278 33.89 0.11 3.87
C ILE A 278 34.90 1.08 3.24
N TYR A 279 34.46 2.01 2.39
CA TYR A 279 35.34 3.02 1.80
C TYR A 279 36.02 3.89 2.86
N ASN A 280 35.30 4.26 3.93
CA ASN A 280 35.86 5.05 5.02
C ASN A 280 36.84 4.25 5.91
N LEU A 281 36.74 2.92 5.92
CA LEU A 281 37.68 2.03 6.60
C LEU A 281 38.94 1.73 5.78
N LEU A 282 38.83 1.76 4.45
CA LEU A 282 39.95 1.51 3.56
C LEU A 282 40.84 2.77 3.48
N PRO A 283 42.18 2.62 3.51
CA PRO A 283 43.12 3.72 3.35
C PRO A 283 43.25 4.14 1.87
N LEU A 284 42.11 4.37 1.19
CA LEU A 284 42.04 4.74 -0.22
C LEU A 284 41.96 6.26 -0.45
N LYS A 285 42.36 7.07 0.54
CA LYS A 285 42.40 8.53 0.47
C LYS A 285 43.65 9.04 -0.22
#